data_AF-A0A848X065-F1
#
_entry.id   AF-A0A848X065-F1
#
_cell.length_a   1.000
_cell.length_b   1.000
_cell.length_c   1.000
_cell.angle_alpha   90.00
_cell.angle_beta   90.00
_cell.angle_gamma   90.00
#
_symmetry.space_group_name_H-M   'P 1'
#
loop_
_entity.id
_entity.type
_entity.pdbx_description
1 polymer ?
#
loop_
_entity_poly.entity_id
_entity_poly.type
_entity_poly.pdbx_seq_one_letter_code
_entity_poly.pdbx_strand_id
1 'polypeptide(L)'
;MKPAGLLLFLVSFATSSPGAGPENQIDELIDRKLAEQTVPPNEIVDDATFLRRVSLDLVGRIPTLAEIEQYESQPAESRRHWIVDELLNHNPEGYTSHFYHFWADLLRINKRLGTNETPDDVEYAYRFWIKQALYQNLPYDEFVQQLITAEGHSWENGALGYYQRDRGMPLDNLSNTIRVFLGTRLECAQCHDHPFDVWTQMDYYKMAAFSYGMASKGHTNANREALQVHLEKTGEKAFRAASGLRADSIPVFRKAADLKSWMTKQRSAGAWPQILKSSGLSEPEFTEAAKRGIDALKTHNRSAQQLQNAENSLFVRVRYVTTRGVERTLQLPHDYQYKDAAPFDPVEASTMFGPEVSLSDTAHPTDRIRAYAEWMTSPENPTFTRVIVNRLWKQIFGAALFEPVDEITESTTISNPELLTYL
;
A
#
# COMPACT_ATOMS: atom_id res chain seq x y z
N MET A 1 -7.29 2.00 42.93
CA MET A 1 -6.55 1.81 41.67
C MET A 1 -5.84 3.12 41.39
N LYS A 2 -4.50 3.11 41.38
CA LYS A 2 -3.66 4.31 41.25
C LYS A 2 -3.50 4.69 39.77
N PRO A 3 -3.50 5.98 39.41
CA PRO A 3 -3.13 6.40 38.06
C PRO A 3 -1.61 6.36 37.91
N ALA A 4 -1.13 5.79 36.81
CA ALA A 4 0.28 5.82 36.44
C ALA A 4 0.58 7.21 35.86
N GLY A 5 1.46 7.95 36.53
CA GLY A 5 1.98 9.24 36.06
C GLY A 5 3.08 9.01 35.03
N LEU A 6 2.98 9.73 33.92
CA LEU A 6 3.98 9.80 32.87
C LEU A 6 5.16 10.67 33.37
N LEU A 7 6.39 10.14 33.33
CA LEU A 7 7.61 10.90 33.57
C LEU A 7 7.87 11.80 32.35
N LEU A 8 7.79 13.11 32.52
CA LEU A 8 8.34 14.09 31.59
C LEU A 8 9.84 14.26 31.85
N PHE A 9 10.64 14.08 30.81
CA PHE A 9 12.08 14.34 30.77
C PHE A 9 12.34 15.86 30.66
N LEU A 10 13.37 16.33 31.36
CA LEU A 10 13.73 17.73 31.63
C LEU A 10 14.24 18.48 30.39
N VAL A 11 15.51 18.60 30.05
CA VAL A 11 16.11 19.61 29.15
C VAL A 11 16.07 21.01 29.74
N SER A 12 17.20 21.37 30.36
CA SER A 12 17.59 22.74 30.65
C SER A 12 18.93 22.98 29.95
N PHE A 13 19.00 23.96 29.05
CA PHE A 13 20.25 24.34 28.40
C PHE A 13 21.03 25.32 29.28
N ALA A 14 22.15 24.85 29.83
CA ALA A 14 23.22 25.72 30.30
C ALA A 14 24.58 25.10 29.96
N THR A 15 25.53 25.97 29.64
CA THR A 15 26.91 25.72 29.22
C THR A 15 27.59 24.55 29.96
N SER A 16 28.12 23.61 29.17
CA SER A 16 29.17 22.63 29.50
C SER A 16 29.38 22.33 31.00
N SER A 17 28.72 21.29 31.50
CA SER A 17 29.25 20.44 32.55
C SER A 17 28.85 18.98 32.28
N PRO A 18 29.76 18.01 32.45
CA PRO A 18 29.47 16.61 32.23
C PRO A 18 28.62 16.10 33.41
N GLY A 19 27.30 16.04 33.20
CA GLY A 19 26.33 15.56 34.18
C GLY A 19 25.51 14.44 33.58
N ALA A 20 25.77 13.21 34.04
CA ALA A 20 25.11 11.98 33.65
C ALA A 20 23.60 12.01 34.01
N GLY A 21 22.76 12.34 33.03
CA GLY A 21 21.33 12.07 33.02
C GLY A 21 20.93 11.50 31.65
N PRO A 22 19.85 10.68 31.57
CA PRO A 22 19.41 10.04 30.31
C PRO A 22 19.08 11.03 29.18
N GLU A 23 18.89 12.30 29.50
CA GLU A 23 18.52 13.37 28.56
C GLU A 23 19.67 13.87 27.69
N ASN A 24 20.90 13.50 28.04
CA ASN A 24 22.10 13.92 27.33
C ASN A 24 22.69 12.80 26.46
N GLN A 25 22.07 11.62 26.40
CA GLN A 25 22.70 10.46 25.77
C GLN A 25 22.77 10.58 24.24
N ILE A 26 21.76 11.18 23.60
CA ILE A 26 21.81 11.47 22.16
C ILE A 26 22.93 12.46 21.86
N ASP A 27 23.01 13.55 22.63
CA ASP A 27 24.03 14.58 22.47
C ASP A 27 25.43 14.03 22.74
N GLU A 28 25.62 13.20 23.77
CA GLU A 28 26.88 12.51 24.06
C GLU A 28 27.33 11.59 22.91
N LEU A 29 26.40 10.91 22.25
CA LEU A 29 26.69 10.05 21.11
C LEU A 29 27.03 10.86 19.85
N ILE A 30 26.41 12.03 19.66
CA ILE A 30 26.73 12.97 18.58
C ILE A 30 28.09 13.61 18.83
N ASP A 31 28.32 14.17 20.02
CA ASP A 31 29.54 14.88 20.40
C ASP A 31 30.77 13.99 20.31
N ARG A 32 30.65 12.74 20.75
CA ARG A 32 31.70 11.73 20.59
C ARG A 32 32.06 11.53 19.13
N LYS A 33 31.04 11.43 18.26
CA LYS A 33 31.25 11.24 16.82
C LYS A 33 31.88 12.47 16.15
N LEU A 34 31.43 13.65 16.54
CA LEU A 34 32.00 14.92 16.07
C LEU A 34 33.47 15.05 16.49
N ALA A 35 33.80 14.68 17.73
CA ALA A 35 35.17 14.67 18.24
C ALA A 35 36.07 13.69 17.48
N GLU A 36 35.60 12.47 17.20
CA GLU A 36 36.32 11.49 16.35
C GLU A 36 36.65 12.06 14.97
N GLN A 37 35.75 12.85 14.40
CA GLN A 37 35.89 13.46 13.08
C GLN A 37 36.60 14.82 13.12
N THR A 38 36.98 15.32 14.31
CA THR A 38 37.56 16.66 14.50
C THR A 38 36.66 17.77 13.93
N VAL A 39 35.34 17.59 14.02
CA VAL A 39 34.34 18.56 13.60
C VAL A 39 33.80 19.26 14.85
N PRO A 40 33.89 20.60 14.97
CA PRO A 40 33.28 21.31 16.09
C PRO A 40 31.75 21.29 15.99
N PRO A 41 31.01 21.26 17.11
CA PRO A 41 29.57 21.44 17.11
C PRO A 41 29.19 22.83 16.60
N ASN A 42 27.99 22.94 16.03
CA ASN A 42 27.45 24.22 15.59
C ASN A 42 27.14 25.13 16.79
N GLU A 43 27.24 26.45 16.59
CA GLU A 43 26.80 27.41 17.59
C GLU A 43 25.29 27.29 17.86
N ILE A 44 24.91 27.45 19.13
CA ILE A 44 23.51 27.48 19.53
C ILE A 44 22.87 28.73 18.93
N VAL A 45 21.79 28.52 18.17
CA VAL A 45 21.02 29.62 17.58
C VAL A 45 20.25 30.41 18.63
N ASP A 46 19.94 31.67 18.33
CA ASP A 46 19.06 32.49 19.15
C ASP A 46 17.62 31.97 19.18
N ASP A 47 16.84 32.45 20.14
CA ASP A 47 15.48 31.99 20.40
C ASP A 47 14.49 32.27 19.25
N ALA A 48 14.62 33.40 18.56
CA ALA A 48 13.75 33.72 17.44
C ALA A 48 14.04 32.81 16.24
N THR A 49 15.33 32.52 16.00
CA THR A 49 15.76 31.55 14.99
C THR A 49 15.30 30.13 15.34
N PHE A 50 15.43 29.71 16.60
CA PHE A 50 14.95 28.40 17.07
C PHE A 50 13.44 28.27 16.86
N LEU A 51 12.66 29.22 17.38
CA LEU A 51 11.19 29.21 17.28
C LEU A 51 10.73 29.14 15.83
N ARG A 52 11.35 29.91 14.93
CA ARG A 52 11.03 29.84 13.49
C ARG A 52 11.34 28.46 12.90
N ARG A 53 12.50 27.87 13.19
CA ARG A 53 12.90 26.56 12.62
C ARG A 53 11.99 25.44 13.12
N VAL A 54 11.80 25.34 14.43
CA VAL A 54 10.97 24.28 15.01
C VAL A 54 9.52 24.37 14.54
N SER A 55 8.95 25.57 14.36
CA SER A 55 7.61 25.70 13.77
C SER A 55 7.55 25.25 12.30
N LEU A 56 8.58 25.55 11.50
CA LEU A 56 8.63 25.10 10.11
C LEU A 56 8.77 23.59 10.02
N ASP A 57 9.63 23.00 10.86
CA ASP A 57 9.93 21.57 10.83
C ASP A 57 8.76 20.72 11.38
N LEU A 58 8.10 21.17 12.45
CA LEU A 58 7.03 20.40 13.10
C LEU A 58 5.66 20.67 12.48
N VAL A 59 5.33 21.92 12.17
CA VAL A 59 3.96 22.31 11.74
C VAL A 59 3.90 22.96 10.35
N GLY A 60 5.03 23.07 9.63
CA GLY A 60 5.06 23.52 8.24
C GLY A 60 4.72 25.00 8.03
N ARG A 61 4.76 25.82 9.08
CA ARG A 61 4.47 27.26 9.03
C ARG A 61 5.32 28.04 10.03
N ILE A 62 5.40 29.35 9.84
CA ILE A 62 5.98 30.24 10.86
C ILE A 62 5.04 30.31 12.09
N PRO A 63 5.58 30.63 13.28
CA PRO A 63 4.77 30.81 14.48
C PRO A 63 3.77 31.96 14.31
N THR A 64 2.60 31.80 14.90
CA THR A 64 1.59 32.86 15.04
C THR A 64 2.01 33.86 16.12
N LEU A 65 1.40 35.04 16.12
CA LEU A 65 1.66 36.04 17.18
C LEU A 65 1.38 35.47 18.59
N ALA A 66 0.28 34.73 18.75
CA ALA A 66 -0.08 34.13 20.04
C ALA A 66 0.96 33.10 20.50
N GLU A 67 1.49 32.27 19.60
CA GLU A 67 2.55 31.31 19.92
C GLU A 67 3.86 32.01 20.31
N ILE A 68 4.20 33.12 19.66
CA ILE A 68 5.38 33.93 20.01
C ILE A 68 5.21 34.52 21.42
N GLU A 69 4.08 35.16 21.69
CA GLU A 69 3.80 35.78 23.00
C GLU A 69 3.83 34.75 24.13
N GLN A 70 3.25 33.56 23.90
CA GLN A 70 3.30 32.47 24.87
C GLN A 70 4.72 31.93 25.07
N TYR A 71 5.49 31.74 23.98
CA TYR A 71 6.88 31.29 24.05
C TYR A 71 7.76 32.26 24.85
N GLU A 72 7.61 33.56 24.63
CA GLU A 72 8.37 34.60 25.35
C GLU A 72 7.97 34.71 26.83
N SER A 73 6.72 34.35 27.16
CA SER A 73 6.25 34.30 28.54
C SER A 73 6.82 33.13 29.35
N GLN A 74 7.36 32.10 28.67
CA GLN A 74 7.99 30.97 29.35
C GLN A 74 9.40 31.30 29.86
N PRO A 75 9.86 30.66 30.96
CA PRO A 75 11.24 30.76 31.42
C PRO A 75 12.25 30.40 30.31
N ALA A 76 13.40 31.10 30.27
CA ALA A 76 14.40 30.93 29.22
C ALA A 76 14.95 29.50 29.16
N GLU A 77 15.06 28.86 30.31
CA GLU A 77 15.55 27.50 30.49
C GLU A 77 14.61 26.41 29.96
N SER A 78 13.31 26.67 29.86
CA SER A 78 12.29 25.67 29.53
C SER A 78 11.46 25.97 28.27
N ARG A 79 11.50 27.21 27.76
CA ARG A 79 10.67 27.66 26.64
C ARG A 79 10.82 26.81 25.38
N ARG A 80 12.03 26.33 25.08
CA ARG A 80 12.31 25.49 23.89
C ARG A 80 11.63 24.14 23.97
N HIS A 81 11.65 23.52 25.15
CA HIS A 81 10.93 22.28 25.40
C HIS A 81 9.41 22.54 25.36
N TRP A 82 8.95 23.61 26.00
CA TRP A 82 7.53 23.97 26.01
C TRP A 82 6.96 24.12 24.61
N ILE A 83 7.62 24.82 23.68
CA ILE A 83 7.07 24.99 22.33
C ILE A 83 7.06 23.69 21.52
N VAL A 84 8.04 22.80 21.72
CA VAL A 84 8.04 21.49 21.07
C VAL A 84 6.83 20.69 21.55
N ASP A 85 6.59 20.64 22.85
CA ASP A 85 5.44 19.96 23.45
C ASP A 85 4.11 20.59 23.00
N GLU A 86 4.05 21.92 22.96
CA GLU A 86 2.87 22.66 22.50
C GLU A 86 2.50 22.31 21.04
N LEU A 87 3.48 22.29 20.14
CA LEU A 87 3.27 22.03 18.71
C LEU A 87 2.97 20.55 18.40
N LEU A 88 3.48 19.62 19.20
CA LEU A 88 3.29 18.18 19.00
C LEU A 88 2.05 17.64 19.69
N ASN A 89 1.80 18.06 20.93
CA ASN A 89 0.86 17.38 21.82
C ASN A 89 -0.40 18.23 22.13
N HIS A 90 -0.25 19.54 22.34
CA HIS A 90 -1.39 20.39 22.72
C HIS A 90 -2.14 21.00 21.54
N ASN A 91 -1.46 21.29 20.44
CA ASN A 91 -2.03 21.85 19.21
C ASN A 91 -1.62 21.03 17.95
N PRO A 92 -1.96 19.73 17.92
CA PRO A 92 -1.44 18.79 16.94
C PRO A 92 -2.04 19.00 15.53
N GLU A 93 -2.97 19.92 15.30
CA GLU A 93 -3.58 20.17 13.99
C GLU A 93 -2.53 20.56 12.95
N GLY A 94 -1.59 21.43 13.36
CA GLY A 94 -0.46 21.84 12.52
C GLY A 94 0.46 20.66 12.19
N TYR A 95 0.87 19.92 13.23
CA TYR A 95 1.71 18.74 13.10
C TYR A 95 1.06 17.67 12.22
N THR A 96 -0.20 17.33 12.51
CA THR A 96 -1.01 16.38 11.75
C THR A 96 -1.09 16.76 10.28
N SER A 97 -1.33 18.04 9.97
CA SER A 97 -1.42 18.48 8.58
C SER A 97 -0.06 18.43 7.87
N HIS A 98 1.02 18.81 8.56
CA HIS A 98 2.36 18.82 7.98
C HIS A 98 2.91 17.41 7.80
N PHE A 99 2.92 16.62 8.87
CA PHE A 99 3.51 15.29 8.92
C PHE A 99 2.68 14.25 8.14
N TYR A 100 1.40 14.51 7.89
CA TYR A 100 0.61 13.73 6.95
C TYR A 100 1.27 13.64 5.56
N HIS A 101 1.97 14.68 5.09
CA HIS A 101 2.61 14.63 3.77
C HIS A 101 3.74 13.60 3.70
N PHE A 102 4.56 13.49 4.75
CA PHE A 102 5.59 12.45 4.87
C PHE A 102 4.96 11.05 4.75
N TRP A 103 3.89 10.79 5.51
CA TRP A 103 3.19 9.50 5.44
C TRP A 103 2.45 9.28 4.13
N ALA A 104 1.87 10.33 3.54
CA ALA A 104 1.16 10.24 2.27
C ALA A 104 2.11 9.83 1.14
N ASP A 105 3.32 10.37 1.12
CA ASP A 105 4.34 10.01 0.15
C ASP A 105 4.85 8.58 0.40
N LEU A 106 5.21 8.26 1.65
CA LEU A 106 5.74 6.95 2.02
C LEU A 106 4.72 5.82 1.79
N LEU A 107 3.46 6.06 2.13
CA LEU A 107 2.35 5.12 1.94
C LEU A 107 1.68 5.27 0.57
N ARG A 108 2.27 6.06 -0.34
CA ARG A 108 1.87 6.21 -1.75
C ARG A 108 0.39 6.55 -1.91
N ILE A 109 -0.14 7.43 -1.06
CA ILE A 109 -1.48 7.98 -1.21
C ILE A 109 -1.49 8.92 -2.40
N ASN A 110 -2.29 8.57 -3.40
CA ASN A 110 -2.49 9.43 -4.56
C ASN A 110 -3.98 9.44 -4.94
N LYS A 111 -4.33 10.26 -5.92
CA LYS A 111 -5.71 10.38 -6.39
C LYS A 111 -6.24 9.02 -6.86
N ARG A 112 -7.34 8.56 -6.26
CA ARG A 112 -7.95 7.24 -6.55
C ARG A 112 -6.99 6.06 -6.35
N LEU A 113 -5.97 6.22 -5.51
CA LEU A 113 -5.05 5.15 -5.13
C LEU A 113 -4.48 4.38 -6.35
N GLY A 114 -4.16 5.09 -7.42
CA GLY A 114 -3.45 4.58 -8.59
C GLY A 114 -4.32 3.89 -9.63
N THR A 115 -5.63 3.74 -9.39
CA THR A 115 -6.53 3.09 -10.35
C THR A 115 -7.70 3.99 -10.74
N ASN A 116 -8.10 3.94 -12.01
CA ASN A 116 -9.29 4.66 -12.47
C ASN A 116 -10.61 4.07 -11.93
N GLU A 117 -10.52 2.95 -11.22
CA GLU A 117 -11.64 2.15 -10.74
C GLU A 117 -11.87 2.25 -9.23
N THR A 118 -10.89 2.74 -8.46
CA THR A 118 -11.06 3.03 -7.04
C THR A 118 -11.85 4.33 -6.91
N PRO A 119 -12.92 4.37 -6.10
CA PRO A 119 -13.62 5.61 -5.82
C PRO A 119 -12.74 6.61 -5.07
N ASP A 120 -13.08 7.88 -5.19
CA ASP A 120 -12.48 8.93 -4.38
C ASP A 120 -12.78 8.72 -2.87
N ASP A 121 -13.89 8.07 -2.50
CA ASP A 121 -14.28 7.85 -1.09
C ASP A 121 -13.29 6.98 -0.29
N VAL A 122 -12.69 5.97 -0.92
CA VAL A 122 -11.66 5.11 -0.30
C VAL A 122 -10.40 5.91 -0.02
N GLU A 123 -9.98 6.74 -0.99
CA GLU A 123 -8.86 7.64 -0.80
C GLU A 123 -9.15 8.60 0.36
N TYR A 124 -10.33 9.22 0.40
CA TYR A 124 -10.70 10.12 1.50
C TYR A 124 -10.72 9.42 2.87
N ALA A 125 -11.29 8.21 2.94
CA ALA A 125 -11.31 7.42 4.17
C ALA A 125 -9.88 7.09 4.64
N TYR A 126 -9.00 6.71 3.71
CA TYR A 126 -7.61 6.40 4.03
C TYR A 126 -6.83 7.63 4.48
N ARG A 127 -6.99 8.75 3.78
CA ARG A 127 -6.39 10.04 4.16
C ARG A 127 -6.86 10.51 5.52
N PHE A 128 -8.15 10.37 5.79
CA PHE A 128 -8.73 10.73 7.07
C PHE A 128 -8.19 9.83 8.19
N TRP A 129 -8.14 8.51 7.96
CA TRP A 129 -7.59 7.56 8.93
C TRP A 129 -6.14 7.87 9.30
N ILE A 130 -5.27 8.15 8.33
CA ILE A 130 -3.86 8.52 8.62
C ILE A 130 -3.80 9.80 9.44
N LYS A 131 -4.57 10.83 9.07
CA LYS A 131 -4.61 12.08 9.85
C LYS A 131 -5.13 11.86 11.26
N GLN A 132 -6.11 10.98 11.46
CA GLN A 132 -6.60 10.64 12.79
C GLN A 132 -5.56 9.88 13.60
N ALA A 133 -4.84 8.93 13.01
CA ALA A 133 -3.76 8.22 13.68
C ALA A 133 -2.64 9.16 14.14
N LEU A 134 -2.27 10.14 13.29
CA LEU A 134 -1.32 11.18 13.66
C LEU A 134 -1.84 12.09 14.77
N TYR A 135 -3.09 12.55 14.65
CA TYR A 135 -3.72 13.42 15.64
C TYR A 135 -3.81 12.77 17.03
N GLN A 136 -4.06 11.45 17.06
CA GLN A 136 -4.17 10.67 18.29
C GLN A 136 -2.82 10.18 18.81
N ASN A 137 -1.72 10.48 18.11
CA ASN A 137 -0.39 9.97 18.39
C ASN A 137 -0.39 8.43 18.54
N LEU A 138 -1.01 7.75 17.58
CA LEU A 138 -1.11 6.29 17.57
C LEU A 138 0.30 5.67 17.60
N PRO A 139 0.58 4.72 18.51
CA PRO A 139 1.86 4.02 18.54
C PRO A 139 2.22 3.42 17.18
N TYR A 140 3.49 3.47 16.80
CA TYR A 140 3.90 3.12 15.43
C TYR A 140 3.66 1.65 15.09
N ASP A 141 3.89 0.75 16.04
CA ASP A 141 3.55 -0.66 15.95
C ASP A 141 2.05 -0.86 15.71
N GLU A 142 1.19 -0.20 16.49
CA GLU A 142 -0.27 -0.26 16.30
C GLU A 142 -0.70 0.34 14.95
N PHE A 143 -0.07 1.44 14.52
CA PHE A 143 -0.30 2.05 13.20
C PHE A 143 -0.02 1.07 12.06
N VAL A 144 1.13 0.39 12.12
CA VAL A 144 1.54 -0.57 11.10
C VAL A 144 0.69 -1.83 11.15
N GLN A 145 0.37 -2.35 12.35
CA GLN A 145 -0.53 -3.49 12.50
C GLN A 145 -1.90 -3.18 11.89
N GLN A 146 -2.50 -2.03 12.18
CA GLN A 146 -3.80 -1.65 11.63
C GLN A 146 -3.79 -1.53 10.10
N LEU A 147 -2.68 -1.07 9.49
CA LEU A 147 -2.52 -1.06 8.02
C LEU A 147 -2.45 -2.48 7.44
N ILE A 148 -1.63 -3.34 8.03
CA ILE A 148 -1.35 -4.69 7.52
C ILE A 148 -2.56 -5.61 7.71
N THR A 149 -3.29 -5.47 8.82
CA THR A 149 -4.47 -6.30 9.11
C THR A 149 -5.77 -5.65 8.64
N ALA A 150 -5.71 -4.62 7.78
CA ALA A 150 -6.88 -3.86 7.39
C ALA A 150 -7.92 -4.72 6.62
N GLU A 151 -9.07 -4.92 7.25
CA GLU A 151 -10.22 -5.62 6.68
C GLU A 151 -11.52 -4.81 6.86
N GLY A 152 -12.57 -5.23 6.15
CA GLY A 152 -13.92 -4.67 6.24
C GLY A 152 -14.25 -3.74 5.08
N HIS A 153 -15.14 -2.78 5.36
CA HIS A 153 -15.63 -1.79 4.39
C HIS A 153 -14.95 -0.43 4.53
N SER A 154 -14.89 0.36 3.45
CA SER A 154 -14.16 1.64 3.43
C SER A 154 -14.73 2.71 4.36
N TRP A 155 -16.03 2.63 4.70
CA TRP A 155 -16.67 3.51 5.68
C TRP A 155 -16.49 3.05 7.14
N GLU A 156 -16.03 1.82 7.36
CA GLU A 156 -15.75 1.26 8.69
C GLU A 156 -14.26 1.38 9.03
N ASN A 157 -13.39 1.11 8.05
CA ASN A 157 -11.95 1.04 8.24
C ASN A 157 -11.21 1.75 7.11
N GLY A 158 -10.77 2.99 7.36
CA GLY A 158 -10.01 3.76 6.37
C GLY A 158 -8.64 3.17 6.02
N ALA A 159 -8.02 2.39 6.92
CA ALA A 159 -6.71 1.77 6.71
C ALA A 159 -6.69 0.82 5.49
N LEU A 160 -7.86 0.34 5.04
CA LEU A 160 -7.96 -0.54 3.87
C LEU A 160 -7.44 0.10 2.59
N GLY A 161 -7.30 1.43 2.55
CA GLY A 161 -6.62 2.13 1.47
C GLY A 161 -5.21 1.61 1.21
N TYR A 162 -4.55 1.03 2.22
CA TYR A 162 -3.24 0.40 2.11
C TYR A 162 -3.20 -0.73 1.07
N TYR A 163 -4.18 -1.63 1.11
CA TYR A 163 -4.31 -2.70 0.10
C TYR A 163 -4.98 -2.21 -1.19
N GLN A 164 -5.93 -1.28 -1.10
CA GLN A 164 -6.63 -0.76 -2.29
C GLN A 164 -5.71 0.03 -3.22
N ARG A 165 -4.60 0.57 -2.72
CA ARG A 165 -3.53 1.17 -3.53
C ARG A 165 -2.94 0.23 -4.56
N ASP A 166 -2.73 -1.03 -4.19
CA ASP A 166 -2.12 -2.04 -5.05
C ASP A 166 -3.17 -3.12 -5.41
N ARG A 167 -4.42 -2.69 -5.62
CA ARG A 167 -5.56 -3.59 -5.84
C ARG A 167 -5.34 -4.49 -7.05
N GLY A 168 -5.36 -5.80 -6.82
CA GLY A 168 -5.10 -6.82 -7.85
C GLY A 168 -3.61 -7.16 -8.03
N MET A 169 -2.72 -6.51 -7.29
CA MET A 169 -1.26 -6.69 -7.34
C MET A 169 -0.73 -7.04 -5.93
N PRO A 170 -1.09 -8.21 -5.36
CA PRO A 170 -0.71 -8.57 -3.99
C PRO A 170 0.82 -8.70 -3.81
N LEU A 171 1.53 -9.12 -4.86
CA LEU A 171 2.99 -9.23 -4.86
C LEU A 171 3.64 -7.84 -4.77
N ASP A 172 3.15 -6.86 -5.52
CA ASP A 172 3.64 -5.47 -5.46
C ASP A 172 3.32 -4.83 -4.11
N ASN A 173 2.15 -5.15 -3.53
CA ASN A 173 1.78 -4.68 -2.20
C ASN A 173 2.78 -5.17 -1.14
N LEU A 174 3.16 -6.46 -1.18
CA LEU A 174 4.19 -7.01 -0.30
C LEU A 174 5.53 -6.31 -0.51
N SER A 175 6.01 -6.19 -1.75
CA SER A 175 7.31 -5.56 -2.02
C SER A 175 7.38 -4.16 -1.43
N ASN A 176 6.31 -3.37 -1.59
CA ASN A 176 6.21 -2.05 -0.98
C ASN A 176 6.13 -2.11 0.55
N THR A 177 5.42 -3.08 1.12
CA THR A 177 5.31 -3.25 2.57
C THR A 177 6.69 -3.49 3.20
N ILE A 178 7.47 -4.40 2.63
CA ILE A 178 8.81 -4.74 3.11
C ILE A 178 9.76 -3.55 2.92
N ARG A 179 9.71 -2.86 1.78
CA ARG A 179 10.53 -1.66 1.55
C ARG A 179 10.22 -0.52 2.51
N VAL A 180 8.94 -0.29 2.79
CA VAL A 180 8.50 0.81 3.66
C VAL A 180 8.86 0.53 5.12
N PHE A 181 8.54 -0.66 5.62
CA PHE A 181 8.63 -0.97 7.05
C PHE A 181 9.89 -1.70 7.46
N LEU A 182 10.50 -2.49 6.56
CA LEU A 182 11.68 -3.31 6.85
C LEU A 182 12.93 -2.82 6.11
N GLY A 183 12.79 -1.82 5.23
CA GLY A 183 13.91 -1.21 4.51
C GLY A 183 14.64 -2.20 3.63
N THR A 184 13.94 -3.17 3.04
CA THR A 184 14.52 -4.12 2.09
C THR A 184 13.80 -4.03 0.76
N ARG A 185 14.58 -3.95 -0.33
CA ARG A 185 14.05 -3.95 -1.70
C ARG A 185 14.06 -5.38 -2.25
N LEU A 186 12.88 -6.02 -2.25
CA LEU A 186 12.72 -7.38 -2.76
C LEU A 186 12.10 -7.46 -4.16
N GLU A 187 11.89 -6.33 -4.83
CA GLU A 187 11.25 -6.27 -6.14
C GLU A 187 11.98 -7.13 -7.18
N CYS A 188 13.32 -7.13 -7.18
CA CYS A 188 14.10 -7.98 -8.11
C CYS A 188 13.92 -9.48 -7.82
N ALA A 189 13.81 -9.82 -6.52
CA ALA A 189 13.60 -11.19 -6.04
C ALA A 189 12.27 -11.81 -6.53
N GLN A 190 11.33 -11.01 -7.04
CA GLN A 190 10.08 -11.52 -7.61
C GLN A 190 10.30 -12.45 -8.81
N CYS A 191 11.31 -12.15 -9.65
CA CYS A 191 11.54 -12.87 -10.91
C CYS A 191 12.82 -13.74 -10.89
N HIS A 192 13.81 -13.39 -10.09
CA HIS A 192 15.08 -14.11 -9.96
C HIS A 192 15.74 -13.75 -8.63
N ASP A 193 16.64 -14.58 -8.10
CA ASP A 193 17.45 -14.26 -6.92
C ASP A 193 18.05 -12.86 -7.00
N HIS A 194 18.00 -12.13 -5.89
CA HIS A 194 18.39 -10.74 -5.86
C HIS A 194 19.87 -10.57 -6.30
N PRO A 195 20.17 -9.70 -7.28
CA PRO A 195 21.50 -9.66 -7.89
C PRO A 195 22.57 -9.00 -7.01
N PHE A 196 22.15 -8.25 -5.99
CA PHE A 196 23.02 -7.44 -5.13
C PHE A 196 22.80 -7.70 -3.64
N ASP A 197 22.00 -8.70 -3.27
CA ASP A 197 21.65 -9.01 -1.89
C ASP A 197 21.49 -10.53 -1.73
N VAL A 198 21.37 -11.02 -0.51
CA VAL A 198 21.33 -12.45 -0.18
C VAL A 198 19.98 -13.12 -0.47
N TRP A 199 18.95 -12.32 -0.75
CA TRP A 199 17.58 -12.80 -0.87
C TRP A 199 17.32 -13.59 -2.15
N THR A 200 16.78 -14.79 -2.00
CA THR A 200 16.41 -15.65 -3.12
C THR A 200 15.01 -15.33 -3.64
N GLN A 201 14.68 -15.83 -4.84
CA GLN A 201 13.30 -15.80 -5.33
C GLN A 201 12.36 -16.57 -4.37
N MET A 202 12.81 -17.69 -3.79
CA MET A 202 12.00 -18.43 -2.83
C MET A 202 11.67 -17.60 -1.58
N ASP A 203 12.62 -16.84 -1.05
CA ASP A 203 12.39 -15.97 0.13
C ASP A 203 11.33 -14.89 -0.15
N TYR A 204 11.36 -14.32 -1.36
CA TYR A 204 10.31 -13.40 -1.81
C TYR A 204 8.91 -14.05 -1.74
N TYR A 205 8.76 -15.24 -2.31
CA TYR A 205 7.47 -15.92 -2.33
C TYR A 205 7.03 -16.39 -0.93
N LYS A 206 7.95 -16.79 -0.06
CA LYS A 206 7.65 -17.11 1.35
C LYS A 206 7.10 -15.90 2.10
N MET A 207 7.73 -14.74 1.93
CA MET A 207 7.21 -13.49 2.51
C MET A 207 5.86 -13.12 1.91
N ALA A 208 5.69 -13.27 0.59
CA ALA A 208 4.44 -12.97 -0.10
C ALA A 208 3.27 -13.81 0.39
N ALA A 209 3.52 -15.06 0.77
CA ALA A 209 2.48 -15.99 1.19
C ALA A 209 1.72 -15.54 2.47
N PHE A 210 2.32 -14.69 3.32
CA PHE A 210 1.62 -14.11 4.47
C PHE A 210 0.39 -13.28 4.05
N SER A 211 0.58 -12.33 3.14
CA SER A 211 -0.45 -11.37 2.72
C SER A 211 -1.16 -11.71 1.42
N TYR A 212 -0.75 -12.76 0.70
CA TYR A 212 -1.34 -13.14 -0.59
C TYR A 212 -2.85 -13.44 -0.53
N GLY A 213 -3.34 -13.87 0.64
CA GLY A 213 -4.77 -14.09 0.90
C GLY A 213 -5.58 -12.81 1.10
N MET A 214 -4.95 -11.64 1.19
CA MET A 214 -5.65 -10.36 1.34
C MET A 214 -6.20 -9.92 -0.01
N ALA A 215 -7.51 -10.07 -0.19
CA ALA A 215 -8.18 -9.68 -1.42
C ALA A 215 -8.85 -8.32 -1.27
N SER A 216 -8.34 -7.34 -2.02
CA SER A 216 -9.02 -6.08 -2.26
C SER A 216 -9.93 -6.19 -3.46
N LYS A 217 -11.24 -6.18 -3.21
CA LYS A 217 -12.24 -6.18 -4.29
C LYS A 217 -12.71 -4.78 -4.58
N GLY A 218 -12.83 -4.48 -5.88
CA GLY A 218 -13.57 -3.33 -6.36
C GLY A 218 -15.07 -3.51 -6.24
N HIS A 219 -15.81 -2.71 -6.98
CA HIS A 219 -17.28 -2.63 -7.00
C HIS A 219 -17.97 -3.88 -7.56
N THR A 220 -17.99 -4.99 -6.84
CA THR A 220 -18.71 -6.19 -7.29
C THR A 220 -19.70 -6.67 -6.23
N ASN A 221 -20.91 -7.00 -6.69
CA ASN A 221 -21.90 -7.73 -5.91
C ASN A 221 -22.59 -8.75 -6.82
N ALA A 222 -23.19 -9.78 -6.22
CA ALA A 222 -23.81 -10.88 -6.95
C ALA A 222 -24.94 -10.42 -7.88
N ASN A 223 -25.64 -9.32 -7.54
CA ASN A 223 -26.75 -8.79 -8.35
C ASN A 223 -26.25 -8.13 -9.64
N ARG A 224 -25.13 -7.41 -9.57
CA ARG A 224 -24.45 -6.79 -10.72
C ARG A 224 -23.90 -7.84 -11.66
N GLU A 225 -23.27 -8.87 -11.11
CA GLU A 225 -22.80 -10.02 -11.90
C GLU A 225 -23.97 -10.75 -12.57
N ALA A 226 -25.06 -10.99 -11.84
CA ALA A 226 -26.26 -11.61 -12.40
C ALA A 226 -26.90 -10.75 -13.52
N LEU A 227 -26.93 -9.43 -13.36
CA LEU A 227 -27.43 -8.51 -14.38
C LEU A 227 -26.53 -8.50 -15.61
N GLN A 228 -25.20 -8.48 -15.44
CA GLN A 228 -24.26 -8.58 -16.56
C GLN A 228 -24.47 -9.88 -17.34
N VAL A 229 -24.51 -11.03 -16.65
CA VAL A 229 -24.76 -12.34 -17.27
C VAL A 229 -26.13 -12.37 -17.96
N HIS A 230 -27.15 -11.75 -17.38
CA HIS A 230 -28.47 -11.65 -18.00
C HIS A 230 -28.41 -10.85 -19.32
N LEU A 231 -27.79 -9.67 -19.31
CA LEU A 231 -27.65 -8.81 -20.48
C LEU A 231 -26.82 -9.47 -21.60
N GLU A 232 -25.79 -10.23 -21.24
CA GLU A 232 -25.02 -11.03 -22.19
C GLU A 232 -25.90 -12.10 -22.85
N LYS A 233 -26.63 -12.90 -22.05
CA LYS A 233 -27.53 -13.94 -22.56
C LYS A 233 -28.65 -13.39 -23.44
N THR A 234 -29.25 -12.26 -23.07
CA THR A 234 -30.31 -11.64 -23.89
C THR A 234 -29.75 -11.02 -25.16
N GLY A 235 -28.53 -10.47 -25.12
CA GLY A 235 -27.80 -10.00 -26.30
C GLY A 235 -27.47 -11.13 -27.27
N GLU A 236 -26.95 -12.25 -26.76
CA GLU A 236 -26.70 -13.45 -27.56
C GLU A 236 -28.01 -13.96 -28.19
N LYS A 237 -29.10 -14.04 -27.43
CA LYS A 237 -30.41 -14.42 -27.96
C LYS A 237 -30.86 -13.50 -29.09
N ALA A 238 -30.68 -12.19 -28.95
CA ALA A 238 -31.01 -11.21 -30.00
C ALA A 238 -30.16 -11.41 -31.26
N PHE A 239 -28.85 -11.61 -31.10
CA PHE A 239 -27.94 -11.93 -32.21
C PHE A 239 -28.39 -13.20 -32.94
N ARG A 240 -28.64 -14.29 -32.21
CA ARG A 240 -29.03 -15.59 -32.78
C ARG A 240 -30.38 -15.52 -33.49
N ALA A 241 -31.34 -14.77 -32.94
CA ALA A 241 -32.66 -14.59 -33.55
C ALA A 241 -32.59 -13.80 -34.86
N ALA A 242 -31.81 -12.71 -34.91
CA ALA A 242 -31.71 -11.86 -36.11
C ALA A 242 -30.81 -12.44 -37.20
N SER A 243 -29.77 -13.18 -36.81
CA SER A 243 -28.86 -13.83 -37.76
C SER A 243 -29.40 -15.16 -38.30
N GLY A 244 -30.16 -15.91 -37.49
CA GLY A 244 -30.51 -17.30 -37.80
C GLY A 244 -29.36 -18.29 -37.62
N LEU A 245 -28.17 -17.82 -37.21
CA LEU A 245 -26.97 -18.65 -37.03
C LEU A 245 -27.02 -19.34 -35.67
N ARG A 246 -27.55 -20.56 -35.62
CA ARG A 246 -27.83 -21.29 -34.36
C ARG A 246 -26.79 -22.34 -33.96
N ALA A 247 -25.80 -22.63 -34.80
CA ALA A 247 -24.77 -23.60 -34.45
C ALA A 247 -23.83 -23.06 -33.36
N ASP A 248 -23.58 -23.86 -32.32
CA ASP A 248 -22.71 -23.51 -31.20
C ASP A 248 -21.26 -23.23 -31.62
N SER A 249 -20.83 -23.83 -32.75
CA SER A 249 -19.53 -23.60 -33.36
C SER A 249 -19.35 -22.23 -34.01
N ILE A 250 -20.45 -21.50 -34.23
CA ILE A 250 -20.42 -20.13 -34.76
C ILE A 250 -20.45 -19.18 -33.57
N PRO A 251 -19.41 -18.36 -33.32
CA PRO A 251 -19.41 -17.42 -32.20
C PRO A 251 -20.37 -16.25 -32.45
N VAL A 252 -20.72 -15.55 -31.36
CA VAL A 252 -21.47 -14.28 -31.44
C VAL A 252 -20.48 -13.15 -31.78
N PHE A 253 -20.72 -12.46 -32.89
CA PHE A 253 -19.85 -11.37 -33.33
C PHE A 253 -20.35 -10.04 -32.78
N ARG A 254 -19.43 -9.25 -32.20
CA ARG A 254 -19.75 -7.91 -31.67
C ARG A 254 -19.54 -6.82 -32.71
N LYS A 255 -18.58 -7.00 -33.63
CA LYS A 255 -18.26 -6.05 -34.71
C LYS A 255 -17.98 -6.80 -36.01
N ALA A 256 -18.13 -6.09 -37.14
CA ALA A 256 -17.84 -6.66 -38.47
C ALA A 256 -16.37 -7.10 -38.64
N ALA A 257 -15.43 -6.44 -37.94
CA ALA A 257 -14.02 -6.83 -37.93
C ALA A 257 -13.80 -8.23 -37.31
N ASP A 258 -14.51 -8.54 -36.22
CA ASP A 258 -14.43 -9.84 -35.54
C ASP A 258 -14.91 -10.96 -36.46
N LEU A 259 -16.02 -10.72 -37.17
CA LEU A 259 -16.54 -11.61 -38.20
C LEU A 259 -15.50 -11.85 -39.30
N LYS A 260 -14.92 -10.79 -39.87
CA LYS A 260 -13.92 -10.90 -40.95
C LYS A 260 -12.68 -11.67 -40.51
N SER A 261 -12.18 -11.40 -39.31
CA SER A 261 -11.02 -12.09 -38.74
C SER A 261 -11.31 -13.58 -38.53
N TRP A 262 -12.46 -13.89 -37.93
CA TRP A 262 -12.89 -15.26 -37.70
C TRP A 262 -13.05 -16.04 -39.02
N MET A 263 -13.77 -15.48 -40.00
CA MET A 263 -13.92 -16.12 -41.33
C MET A 263 -12.56 -16.40 -41.97
N THR A 264 -11.61 -15.47 -41.88
CA THR A 264 -10.25 -15.67 -42.41
C THR A 264 -9.54 -16.83 -41.73
N LYS A 265 -9.60 -16.90 -40.39
CA LYS A 265 -9.04 -18.00 -39.61
C LYS A 265 -9.66 -19.35 -39.98
N GLN A 266 -10.99 -19.41 -40.15
CA GLN A 266 -11.68 -20.65 -40.53
C GLN A 266 -11.35 -21.10 -41.96
N ARG A 267 -11.10 -20.16 -42.88
CA ARG A 267 -10.60 -20.49 -44.22
C ARG A 267 -9.20 -21.09 -44.17
N SER A 268 -8.27 -20.46 -43.46
CA SER A 268 -6.90 -20.96 -43.31
C SER A 268 -6.83 -22.32 -42.61
N ALA A 269 -7.76 -22.58 -41.69
CA ALA A 269 -7.89 -23.86 -41.01
C ALA A 269 -8.65 -24.95 -41.81
N GLY A 270 -9.15 -24.62 -43.01
CA GLY A 270 -9.92 -25.55 -43.85
C GLY A 270 -11.32 -25.91 -43.31
N ALA A 271 -11.80 -25.25 -42.26
CA ALA A 271 -13.09 -25.53 -41.61
C ALA A 271 -14.28 -24.77 -42.26
N TRP A 272 -13.99 -23.80 -43.13
CA TRP A 272 -14.99 -22.91 -43.73
C TRP A 272 -16.09 -23.64 -44.53
N PRO A 273 -15.79 -24.63 -45.40
CA PRO A 273 -16.83 -25.36 -46.13
C PRO A 273 -17.81 -26.11 -45.22
N GLN A 274 -17.32 -26.71 -44.14
CA GLN A 274 -18.16 -27.41 -43.16
C GLN A 274 -19.08 -26.43 -42.41
N ILE A 275 -18.59 -25.23 -42.07
CA ILE A 275 -19.39 -24.18 -41.43
C ILE A 275 -20.54 -23.73 -42.34
N LEU A 276 -20.26 -23.43 -43.61
CA LEU A 276 -21.30 -23.06 -44.59
C LEU A 276 -22.33 -24.18 -44.75
N LYS A 277 -21.87 -25.43 -44.89
CA LYS A 277 -22.76 -26.60 -44.98
C LYS A 277 -23.64 -26.76 -43.73
N SER A 278 -23.08 -26.58 -42.54
CA SER A 278 -23.80 -26.69 -41.27
C SER A 278 -24.81 -25.56 -41.05
N SER A 279 -24.55 -24.37 -41.59
CA SER A 279 -25.46 -23.22 -41.52
C SER A 279 -26.55 -23.26 -42.59
N GLY A 280 -26.34 -24.02 -43.68
CA GLY A 280 -27.26 -24.07 -44.82
C GLY A 280 -27.27 -22.79 -45.66
N LEU A 281 -26.22 -21.98 -45.57
CA LEU A 281 -26.11 -20.67 -46.23
C LEU A 281 -24.91 -20.64 -47.20
N SER A 282 -25.04 -19.88 -48.28
CA SER A 282 -23.88 -19.44 -49.07
C SER A 282 -23.05 -18.41 -48.29
N GLU A 283 -21.81 -18.18 -48.71
CA GLU A 283 -20.93 -17.23 -48.03
C GLU A 283 -21.47 -15.78 -47.97
N PRO A 284 -22.03 -15.21 -49.06
CA PRO A 284 -22.69 -13.90 -48.99
C PRO A 284 -23.87 -13.89 -48.02
N GLU A 285 -24.70 -14.95 -48.02
CA GLU A 285 -25.86 -15.07 -47.14
C GLU A 285 -25.44 -15.21 -45.66
N PHE A 286 -24.39 -15.98 -45.37
CA PHE A 286 -23.80 -16.10 -44.04
C PHE A 286 -23.30 -14.74 -43.54
N THR A 287 -22.58 -14.03 -44.40
CA THR A 287 -22.01 -12.72 -44.05
C THR A 287 -23.12 -11.72 -43.74
N GLU A 288 -24.18 -11.70 -44.54
CA GLU A 288 -25.32 -10.82 -44.34
C GLU A 288 -26.14 -11.21 -43.10
N ALA A 289 -26.31 -12.51 -42.86
CA ALA A 289 -26.90 -13.03 -41.63
C ALA A 289 -26.13 -12.60 -40.37
N ALA A 290 -24.81 -12.74 -40.38
CA ALA A 290 -23.97 -12.33 -39.27
C ALA A 290 -24.03 -10.81 -39.03
N LYS A 291 -24.07 -9.98 -40.09
CA LYS A 291 -24.27 -8.53 -39.97
C LYS A 291 -25.59 -8.16 -39.30
N ARG A 292 -26.70 -8.80 -39.70
CA ARG A 292 -28.00 -8.60 -39.02
C ARG A 292 -27.93 -8.96 -37.55
N GLY A 293 -27.23 -10.04 -37.21
CA GLY A 293 -26.96 -10.41 -35.82
C GLY A 293 -26.19 -9.33 -35.06
N ILE A 294 -25.11 -8.80 -35.65
CA ILE A 294 -24.29 -7.73 -35.08
C ILE A 294 -25.14 -6.48 -34.83
N ASP A 295 -25.98 -6.08 -35.79
CA ASP A 295 -26.84 -4.90 -35.66
C ASP A 295 -27.93 -5.08 -34.60
N ALA A 296 -28.50 -6.28 -34.48
CA ALA A 296 -29.44 -6.63 -33.42
C ALA A 296 -28.76 -6.58 -32.03
N LEU A 297 -27.55 -7.12 -31.90
CA LEU A 297 -26.76 -7.05 -30.67
C LEU A 297 -26.41 -5.60 -30.32
N LYS A 298 -26.04 -4.78 -31.31
CA LYS A 298 -25.77 -3.35 -31.12
C LYS A 298 -27.01 -2.59 -30.64
N THR A 299 -28.17 -2.91 -31.19
CA THR A 299 -29.46 -2.33 -30.78
C THR A 299 -29.80 -2.75 -29.35
N HIS A 300 -29.69 -4.04 -29.04
CA HIS A 300 -29.87 -4.56 -27.68
C HIS A 300 -28.95 -3.85 -26.68
N ASN A 301 -27.65 -3.74 -26.99
CA ASN A 301 -26.69 -3.10 -26.10
C ASN A 301 -27.00 -1.61 -25.88
N ARG A 302 -27.52 -0.91 -26.89
CA ARG A 302 -27.97 0.48 -26.74
C ARG A 302 -29.16 0.59 -25.81
N SER A 303 -30.13 -0.33 -25.89
CA SER A 303 -31.26 -0.38 -24.95
C SER A 303 -30.82 -0.78 -23.55
N ALA A 304 -29.91 -1.75 -23.44
CA ALA A 304 -29.31 -2.18 -22.19
C ALA A 304 -28.47 -1.08 -21.53
N GLN A 305 -27.95 -0.11 -22.30
CA GLN A 305 -27.18 1.00 -21.76
C GLN A 305 -27.97 1.81 -20.73
N GLN A 306 -29.28 1.97 -20.89
CA GLN A 306 -30.10 2.68 -19.91
C GLN A 306 -30.19 1.90 -18.59
N LEU A 307 -30.34 0.58 -18.66
CA LEU A 307 -30.31 -0.32 -17.50
C LEU A 307 -28.94 -0.29 -16.82
N GLN A 308 -27.85 -0.36 -17.58
CA GLN A 308 -26.49 -0.25 -17.05
C GLN A 308 -26.22 1.13 -16.43
N ASN A 309 -26.77 2.21 -16.99
CA ASN A 309 -26.64 3.55 -16.42
C ASN A 309 -27.44 3.69 -15.12
N ALA A 310 -28.65 3.12 -15.05
CA ALA A 310 -29.47 3.09 -13.84
C ALA A 310 -28.86 2.19 -12.75
N GLU A 311 -28.32 1.04 -13.15
CA GLU A 311 -27.51 0.17 -12.29
C GLU A 311 -26.33 0.95 -11.71
N ASN A 312 -25.54 1.60 -12.58
CA ASN A 312 -24.38 2.37 -12.14
C ASN A 312 -24.81 3.52 -11.20
N SER A 313 -25.91 4.22 -11.45
CA SER A 313 -26.35 5.31 -10.58
C SER A 313 -26.82 4.84 -9.20
N LEU A 314 -27.39 3.63 -9.11
CA LEU A 314 -27.72 2.97 -7.85
C LEU A 314 -26.46 2.52 -7.12
N PHE A 315 -25.56 1.79 -7.78
CA PHE A 315 -24.39 1.21 -7.11
C PHE A 315 -23.25 2.20 -6.86
N VAL A 316 -23.19 3.34 -7.57
CA VAL A 316 -22.25 4.43 -7.26
C VAL A 316 -22.50 5.02 -5.87
N ARG A 317 -23.72 4.90 -5.31
CA ARG A 317 -24.05 5.36 -3.95
C ARG A 317 -23.87 4.28 -2.88
N VAL A 318 -23.78 3.01 -3.27
CA VAL A 318 -23.71 1.86 -2.36
C VAL A 318 -22.42 1.07 -2.62
N ARG A 319 -21.29 1.78 -2.74
CA ARG A 319 -20.02 1.20 -3.18
C ARG A 319 -19.40 0.36 -2.08
N TYR A 320 -19.55 -0.96 -2.12
CA TYR A 320 -18.90 -1.89 -1.20
C TYR A 320 -17.42 -2.14 -1.58
N VAL A 321 -16.56 -1.13 -1.44
CA VAL A 321 -15.12 -1.39 -1.50
C VAL A 321 -14.72 -2.12 -0.23
N THR A 322 -14.07 -3.27 -0.41
CA THR A 322 -13.73 -4.17 0.70
C THR A 322 -12.32 -4.72 0.55
N THR A 323 -11.68 -4.91 1.69
CA THR A 323 -10.51 -5.77 1.82
C THR A 323 -10.87 -6.87 2.82
N ARG A 324 -10.55 -8.13 2.49
CA ARG A 324 -10.82 -9.28 3.37
C ARG A 324 -9.84 -10.41 3.09
N GLY A 325 -9.55 -11.21 4.12
CA GLY A 325 -8.93 -12.51 3.95
C GLY A 325 -9.79 -13.44 3.09
N VAL A 326 -9.18 -14.07 2.10
CA VAL A 326 -9.75 -15.15 1.31
C VAL A 326 -8.77 -16.31 1.24
N GLU A 327 -9.27 -17.53 1.34
CA GLU A 327 -8.44 -18.72 1.21
C GLU A 327 -7.82 -18.76 -0.18
N ARG A 328 -6.51 -18.51 -0.22
CA ARG A 328 -5.71 -18.48 -1.43
C ARG A 328 -4.31 -18.93 -1.09
N THR A 329 -3.84 -19.93 -1.81
CA THR A 329 -2.46 -20.42 -1.74
C THR A 329 -1.65 -19.73 -2.82
N LEU A 330 -0.50 -19.17 -2.43
CA LEU A 330 0.46 -18.65 -3.39
C LEU A 330 1.18 -19.81 -4.06
N GLN A 331 1.38 -19.71 -5.37
CA GLN A 331 2.13 -20.69 -6.15
C GLN A 331 3.31 -20.00 -6.81
N LEU A 332 4.39 -20.77 -7.01
CA LEU A 332 5.54 -20.35 -7.80
C LEU A 332 5.14 -20.09 -9.26
N PRO A 333 5.83 -19.18 -9.94
CA PRO A 333 5.49 -18.81 -11.30
C PRO A 333 5.86 -19.94 -12.26
N HIS A 334 5.24 -19.92 -13.45
CA HIS A 334 5.42 -20.95 -14.48
C HIS A 334 6.86 -21.11 -14.99
N ASP A 335 7.68 -20.08 -14.81
CA ASP A 335 9.06 -19.93 -15.25
C ASP A 335 10.06 -20.02 -14.08
N TYR A 336 9.62 -20.52 -12.92
CA TYR A 336 10.51 -20.80 -11.79
C TYR A 336 11.62 -21.78 -12.21
N GLN A 337 12.88 -21.39 -12.00
CA GLN A 337 14.05 -22.05 -12.60
C GLN A 337 15.03 -22.66 -11.57
N TYR A 338 14.74 -22.54 -10.27
CA TYR A 338 15.59 -23.01 -9.19
C TYR A 338 15.28 -24.46 -8.81
N LYS A 339 16.26 -25.16 -8.21
CA LYS A 339 16.21 -26.61 -7.98
C LYS A 339 15.44 -27.03 -6.72
N ASP A 340 15.12 -26.07 -5.87
CA ASP A 340 14.48 -26.24 -4.57
C ASP A 340 12.96 -26.42 -4.66
N ALA A 341 12.34 -26.08 -5.79
CA ALA A 341 10.92 -26.33 -6.07
C ALA A 341 10.61 -26.38 -7.57
N ALA A 342 9.44 -26.91 -7.94
CA ALA A 342 8.95 -26.92 -9.31
C ALA A 342 8.00 -25.72 -9.59
N PRO A 343 7.87 -25.28 -10.86
CA PRO A 343 6.83 -24.33 -11.25
C PRO A 343 5.44 -24.74 -10.75
N PHE A 344 4.67 -23.77 -10.27
CA PHE A 344 3.35 -23.93 -9.65
C PHE A 344 3.28 -24.65 -8.30
N ASP A 345 4.42 -25.04 -7.72
CA ASP A 345 4.42 -25.57 -6.36
C ASP A 345 3.83 -24.53 -5.38
N PRO A 346 3.01 -24.97 -4.42
CA PRO A 346 2.48 -24.10 -3.39
C PRO A 346 3.60 -23.61 -2.48
N VAL A 347 3.52 -22.36 -2.05
CA VAL A 347 4.51 -21.74 -1.17
C VAL A 347 3.92 -21.54 0.21
N GLU A 348 4.60 -22.10 1.21
CA GLU A 348 4.31 -21.84 2.63
C GLU A 348 4.96 -20.53 3.07
N ALA A 349 4.27 -19.80 3.95
CA ALA A 349 4.79 -18.55 4.49
C ALA A 349 5.93 -18.82 5.47
N SER A 350 6.97 -17.98 5.43
CA SER A 350 8.12 -18.03 6.34
C SER A 350 8.83 -16.69 6.30
N THR A 351 9.47 -16.34 7.41
CA THR A 351 10.09 -15.03 7.62
C THR A 351 11.49 -14.98 7.02
N MET A 352 11.82 -13.88 6.33
CA MET A 352 13.14 -13.69 5.72
C MET A 352 14.28 -13.52 6.75
N PHE A 353 13.99 -13.03 7.94
CA PHE A 353 14.95 -12.87 9.03
C PHE A 353 14.23 -12.82 10.39
N GLY A 354 15.01 -12.83 11.48
CA GLY A 354 14.45 -12.78 12.82
C GLY A 354 13.74 -14.09 13.21
N PRO A 355 12.84 -14.05 14.21
CA PRO A 355 12.10 -15.22 14.65
C PRO A 355 11.09 -15.70 13.59
N GLU A 356 10.93 -17.01 13.44
CA GLU A 356 9.87 -17.58 12.59
C GLU A 356 8.48 -17.35 13.18
N VAL A 357 7.50 -17.13 12.31
CA VAL A 357 6.09 -17.03 12.70
C VAL A 357 5.50 -18.43 12.86
N SER A 358 4.91 -18.72 14.03
CA SER A 358 4.17 -19.98 14.20
C SER A 358 2.87 -19.95 13.42
N LEU A 359 2.77 -20.80 12.38
CA LEU A 359 1.58 -20.91 11.54
C LEU A 359 0.59 -22.02 11.98
N SER A 360 0.87 -22.69 13.11
CA SER A 360 0.10 -23.86 13.57
C SER A 360 -1.40 -23.57 13.78
N ASP A 361 -1.74 -22.33 14.12
CA ASP A 361 -3.11 -21.88 14.39
C ASP A 361 -3.62 -20.83 13.37
N THR A 362 -2.88 -20.59 12.28
CA THR A 362 -3.19 -19.53 11.30
C THR A 362 -3.80 -20.07 10.00
N ALA A 363 -4.69 -21.06 10.10
CA ALA A 363 -5.29 -21.67 8.92
C ALA A 363 -6.10 -20.65 8.09
N HIS A 364 -6.73 -19.68 8.74
CA HIS A 364 -7.46 -18.62 8.08
C HIS A 364 -6.53 -17.46 7.67
N PRO A 365 -6.68 -16.88 6.47
CA PRO A 365 -5.86 -15.76 6.00
C PRO A 365 -5.81 -14.56 6.97
N THR A 366 -6.92 -14.27 7.64
CA THR A 366 -7.01 -13.19 8.65
C THR A 366 -6.10 -13.45 9.85
N ASP A 367 -5.94 -14.71 10.27
CA ASP A 367 -5.07 -15.03 11.41
C ASP A 367 -3.60 -15.04 10.97
N ARG A 368 -3.33 -15.50 9.74
CA ARG A 368 -1.99 -15.43 9.15
C ARG A 368 -1.49 -14.00 8.97
N ILE A 369 -2.35 -13.09 8.51
CA ILE A 369 -1.95 -11.68 8.34
C ILE A 369 -1.75 -10.96 9.69
N ARG A 370 -2.50 -11.34 10.73
CA ARG A 370 -2.27 -10.84 12.10
C ARG A 370 -0.92 -11.32 12.64
N ALA A 371 -0.62 -12.61 12.52
CA ALA A 371 0.66 -13.16 12.94
C ALA A 371 1.84 -12.51 12.20
N TYR A 372 1.66 -12.20 10.90
CA TYR A 372 2.64 -11.43 10.13
C TYR A 372 2.81 -9.99 10.64
N ALA A 373 1.71 -9.31 10.98
CA ALA A 373 1.75 -7.95 11.53
C ALA A 373 2.43 -7.90 12.91
N GLU A 374 2.14 -8.88 13.76
CA GLU A 374 2.80 -9.06 15.07
C GLU A 374 4.30 -9.30 14.91
N TRP A 375 4.70 -10.19 13.99
CA TRP A 375 6.12 -10.41 13.68
C TRP A 375 6.81 -9.16 13.10
N MET A 376 6.13 -8.43 12.20
CA MET A 376 6.71 -7.25 11.58
C MET A 376 7.03 -6.18 12.62
N THR A 377 6.14 -6.01 13.59
CA THR A 377 6.22 -4.95 14.59
C THR A 377 6.85 -5.41 15.91
N SER A 378 7.33 -6.66 15.97
CA SER A 378 7.94 -7.23 17.16
C SER A 378 9.29 -6.56 17.47
N PRO A 379 9.63 -6.36 18.75
CA PRO A 379 10.96 -5.87 19.16
C PRO A 379 12.12 -6.77 18.72
N GLU A 380 11.85 -8.04 18.45
CA GLU A 380 12.81 -9.00 17.92
C GLU A 380 13.04 -8.85 16.40
N ASN A 381 12.23 -8.04 15.71
CA ASN A 381 12.44 -7.70 14.32
C ASN A 381 13.66 -6.75 14.18
N PRO A 382 14.75 -7.16 13.51
CA PRO A 382 15.99 -6.40 13.51
C PRO A 382 15.96 -5.11 12.70
N THR A 383 14.96 -4.90 11.83
CA THR A 383 14.94 -3.75 10.90
C THR A 383 13.77 -2.80 11.12
N PHE A 384 12.63 -3.27 11.64
CA PHE A 384 11.41 -2.46 11.78
C PHE A 384 11.65 -1.10 12.46
N THR A 385 12.16 -1.11 13.68
CA THR A 385 12.45 0.12 14.44
C THR A 385 13.57 0.94 13.79
N ARG A 386 14.64 0.28 13.33
CA ARG A 386 15.81 0.96 12.75
C ARG A 386 15.45 1.78 11.51
N VAL A 387 14.57 1.23 10.67
CA VAL A 387 14.17 1.87 9.42
C VAL A 387 13.32 3.11 9.68
N ILE A 388 12.33 3.02 10.57
CA ILE A 388 11.52 4.21 10.87
C ILE A 388 12.35 5.28 11.57
N VAL A 389 13.17 4.90 12.56
CA VAL A 389 14.05 5.84 13.27
C VAL A 389 14.97 6.57 12.30
N ASN A 390 15.60 5.86 11.36
CA ASN A 390 16.47 6.47 10.37
C ASN A 390 15.72 7.44 9.43
N ARG A 391 14.48 7.11 9.04
CA ARG A 391 13.63 8.00 8.23
C ARG A 391 13.22 9.25 8.99
N LEU A 392 12.81 9.11 10.26
CA LEU A 392 12.47 10.24 11.13
C LEU A 392 13.69 11.12 11.38
N TRP A 393 14.85 10.52 11.64
CA TRP A 393 16.11 11.22 11.78
C TRP A 393 16.43 12.05 10.53
N LYS A 394 16.33 11.46 9.34
CA LYS A 394 16.50 12.20 8.07
C LYS A 394 15.49 13.34 7.94
N GLN A 395 14.23 13.12 8.33
CA GLN A 395 13.19 14.13 8.20
C GLN A 395 13.46 15.37 9.07
N ILE A 396 14.00 15.17 10.27
CA ILE A 396 14.29 16.27 11.21
C ILE A 396 15.66 16.93 10.92
N PHE A 397 16.69 16.13 10.64
CA PHE A 397 18.06 16.63 10.51
C PHE A 397 18.53 16.84 9.06
N GLY A 398 17.72 16.44 8.07
CA GLY A 398 18.06 16.54 6.64
C GLY A 398 19.07 15.51 6.13
N ALA A 399 19.62 14.67 6.99
CA ALA A 399 20.56 13.60 6.66
C ALA A 399 20.24 12.34 7.48
N ALA A 400 20.27 11.17 6.84
CA ALA A 400 20.05 9.89 7.52
C ALA A 400 21.32 9.35 8.20
N LEU A 401 21.14 8.42 9.14
CA LEU A 401 22.24 7.63 9.70
C LEU A 401 22.76 6.59 8.70
N PHE A 402 21.92 6.12 7.78
CA PHE A 402 22.31 5.34 6.62
C PHE A 402 21.46 5.70 5.40
N GLU A 403 22.06 5.58 4.21
CA GLU A 403 21.39 5.78 2.92
C GLU A 403 21.65 4.56 2.01
N PRO A 404 20.67 4.13 1.19
CA PRO A 404 19.31 4.68 1.07
C PRO A 404 18.44 4.41 2.30
N VAL A 405 17.55 5.35 2.67
CA VAL A 405 16.62 5.18 3.83
C VAL A 405 15.63 4.01 3.71
N ASP A 406 15.52 3.41 2.54
CA ASP A 406 14.62 2.32 2.21
C ASP A 406 15.37 1.04 1.81
N GLU A 407 16.68 0.97 2.08
CA GLU A 407 17.54 -0.16 1.76
C GLU A 407 18.66 -0.30 2.81
N ILE A 408 18.47 -1.22 3.76
CA ILE A 408 19.47 -1.66 4.72
C ILE A 408 19.87 -3.11 4.42
N THR A 409 21.14 -3.32 4.12
CA THR A 409 21.75 -4.62 3.82
C THR A 409 22.93 -4.86 4.75
N GLU A 410 23.52 -6.05 4.70
CA GLU A 410 24.75 -6.35 5.46
C GLU A 410 25.93 -5.44 5.08
N SER A 411 25.90 -4.85 3.88
CA SER A 411 26.94 -3.94 3.39
C SER A 411 26.69 -2.46 3.75
N THR A 412 25.53 -2.14 4.33
CA THR A 412 25.16 -0.77 4.66
C THR A 412 26.08 -0.18 5.73
N THR A 413 26.70 0.96 5.40
CA THR A 413 27.50 1.72 6.36
C THR A 413 26.61 2.67 7.14
N ILE A 414 26.58 2.50 8.47
CA ILE A 414 25.86 3.38 9.39
C ILE A 414 26.85 4.41 9.94
N SER A 415 26.52 5.69 9.82
CA SER A 415 27.41 6.80 10.19
C SER A 415 27.68 6.85 11.71
N ASN A 416 26.66 6.59 12.53
CA ASN A 416 26.76 6.48 13.98
C ASN A 416 25.99 5.24 14.49
N PRO A 417 26.63 4.05 14.52
CA PRO A 417 25.97 2.80 14.92
C PRO A 417 25.49 2.78 16.38
N GLU A 418 26.24 3.43 17.29
CA GLU A 418 25.86 3.53 18.70
C GLU A 418 24.57 4.35 18.86
N LEU A 419 24.47 5.48 18.13
CA LEU A 419 23.26 6.29 18.10
C LEU A 419 22.06 5.54 17.52
N LEU A 420 22.21 4.85 16.38
CA LEU A 420 21.11 4.07 15.81
C LEU A 420 20.65 2.92 16.72
N THR A 421 21.54 2.40 17.57
CA THR A 421 21.19 1.34 18.53
C THR A 421 20.48 1.89 19.76
N TYR A 422 20.78 3.13 20.15
CA TYR A 422 20.14 3.80 21.28
C TYR A 422 18.71 4.26 20.96
N LEU A 423 18.52 4.81 19.76
CA LEU A 423 17.23 5.23 19.22
C LEU A 423 16.34 4.02 18.92
#